data_AF-A0A7L0E628-F1
#
_entry.id   AF-A0A7L0E628-F1
#
_cell.length_a   1.000
_cell.length_b   1.000
_cell.length_c   1.000
_cell.angle_alpha   90.00
_cell.angle_beta   90.00
_cell.angle_gamma   90.00
#
_symmetry.space_group_name_H-M   'P 1'
#
loop_
_entity.id
_entity.type
_entity.pdbx_description
1 polymer ?
#
loop_
_entity_poly.entity_id
_entity_poly.type
_entity_poly.pdbx_seq_one_letter_code
_entity_poly.pdbx_strand_id
1 'polypeptide(L)'
;MAAVAAQCVRGALRQRYPLMSFSLRTSPRLLCVATQQKNSGQNLEDDQTQSQNEQKVEPSSAEKRLTEEKVKLEEQLKEVTDKYKRALADAENVRQRSQKLVEEAKLYGIQSFCKDLLEVADILEKATESVPKEEIKDENPHLKSLYEGLVMTEVQIQKVFKKHGLLRLDPVGAKFDPYEHEALFHAPMEGKEPGTIALVSKIGYKLHGRTLRPALVGVVKDP
;
A
#
# COMPACT_ATOMS: atom_id res chain seq x y z
N MET A 1 13.21 71.32 -11.65
CA MET A 1 12.61 71.17 -10.30
C MET A 1 13.41 70.10 -9.58
N ALA A 2 14.44 70.49 -8.82
CA ALA A 2 14.44 70.52 -7.35
C ALA A 2 14.19 69.10 -6.78
N ALA A 3 15.25 68.32 -6.50
CA ALA A 3 15.97 68.22 -5.20
C ALA A 3 15.07 67.58 -4.12
N VAL A 4 15.46 66.54 -3.36
CA VAL A 4 16.43 66.61 -2.25
C VAL A 4 16.65 65.21 -1.62
N ALA A 5 17.89 64.96 -1.19
CA ALA A 5 18.44 64.10 -0.10
C ALA A 5 18.11 62.59 -0.03
N ALA A 6 19.07 61.65 0.08
CA ALA A 6 20.32 61.53 0.86
C ALA A 6 20.13 60.92 2.27
N GLN A 7 20.94 59.86 2.49
CA GLN A 7 21.46 59.33 3.76
C GLN A 7 20.48 58.61 4.70
N CYS A 8 20.88 57.70 5.60
CA CYS A 8 21.96 56.72 5.72
C CYS A 8 21.72 56.02 7.08
N VAL A 9 22.33 54.85 7.28
CA VAL A 9 22.73 54.21 8.57
C VAL A 9 21.74 53.32 9.36
N ARG A 10 22.34 52.18 9.79
CA ARG A 10 22.10 51.29 10.96
C ARG A 10 21.11 50.15 10.70
N GLY A 11 21.45 48.86 10.78
CA GLY A 11 22.53 48.16 11.48
C GLY A 11 21.92 47.28 12.58
N ALA A 12 21.99 45.94 12.43
CA ALA A 12 21.94 44.90 13.48
C ALA A 12 21.80 43.51 12.81
N LEU A 13 22.85 42.68 12.79
CA LEU A 13 23.15 41.63 13.77
C LEU A 13 22.14 40.46 13.81
N ARG A 14 22.53 39.31 13.25
CA ARG A 14 22.38 37.95 13.84
C ARG A 14 23.08 36.92 12.95
N GLN A 15 24.32 36.59 13.31
CA GLN A 15 24.71 35.34 13.99
C GLN A 15 25.11 34.23 13.00
N ARG A 16 26.42 34.20 12.73
CA ARG A 16 27.19 33.03 12.30
C ARG A 16 27.04 31.93 13.34
N TYR A 17 26.43 30.81 12.97
CA TYR A 17 26.52 29.57 13.75
C TYR A 17 27.89 28.90 13.48
N PRO A 18 28.59 28.39 14.50
CA PRO A 18 29.85 27.69 14.28
C PRO A 18 29.57 26.29 13.73
N LEU A 19 30.24 25.95 12.64
CA LEU A 19 30.40 24.58 12.16
C LEU A 19 31.20 23.81 13.22
N MET A 20 30.49 23.08 14.08
CA MET A 20 31.08 22.05 14.94
C MET A 20 31.44 20.85 14.08
N SER A 21 32.74 20.66 13.89
CA SER A 21 33.38 19.52 13.28
C SER A 21 33.03 18.25 14.06
N PHE A 22 32.11 17.45 13.52
CA PHE A 22 31.86 16.09 13.99
C PHE A 22 33.06 15.21 13.64
N SER A 23 33.92 14.99 14.63
CA SER A 23 34.99 14.00 14.58
C SER A 23 34.37 12.59 14.62
N LEU A 24 34.33 11.92 13.47
CA LEU A 24 34.02 10.49 13.36
C LEU A 24 35.16 9.68 13.98
N ARG A 25 35.04 9.36 15.28
CA ARG A 25 35.81 8.28 15.90
C ARG A 25 35.14 6.95 15.58
N THR A 26 35.65 6.27 14.55
CA THR A 26 35.41 4.85 14.31
C THR A 26 36.13 4.02 15.38
N SER A 27 35.37 3.33 16.24
CA SER A 27 35.90 2.27 17.11
C SER A 27 35.49 0.91 16.53
N PRO A 28 36.41 -0.09 16.46
CA PRO A 28 36.06 -1.41 15.97
C PRO A 28 35.32 -2.19 17.06
N ARG A 29 34.11 -2.68 16.75
CA ARG A 29 33.40 -3.66 17.58
C ARG A 29 34.07 -5.02 17.39
N LEU A 30 34.70 -5.56 18.44
CA LEU A 30 35.00 -6.98 18.53
C LEU A 30 33.68 -7.74 18.73
N LEU A 31 33.36 -8.63 17.79
CA LEU A 31 32.31 -9.64 17.91
C LEU A 31 32.87 -10.82 18.72
N CYS A 32 32.28 -11.10 19.88
CA CYS A 32 32.44 -12.35 20.60
C CYS A 32 31.10 -13.10 20.50
N VAL A 33 31.10 -14.25 19.83
CA VAL A 33 29.94 -15.15 19.73
C VAL A 33 30.16 -16.28 20.72
N ALA A 34 29.38 -16.33 21.80
CA ALA A 34 29.32 -17.46 22.71
C ALA A 34 28.01 -18.23 22.47
N THR A 35 28.17 -19.50 22.12
CA THR A 35 27.12 -20.48 21.87
C THR A 35 26.42 -20.89 23.18
N GLN A 36 25.09 -20.91 23.16
CA GLN A 36 24.26 -21.57 24.18
C GLN A 36 24.11 -23.06 23.82
N GLN A 37 24.42 -23.96 24.75
CA GLN A 37 23.88 -25.31 24.75
C GLN A 37 23.13 -25.57 26.05
N LYS A 38 21.87 -25.97 25.86
CA LYS A 38 20.84 -26.33 26.83
C LYS A 38 21.32 -27.46 27.74
N ASN A 39 21.04 -27.34 29.05
CA ASN A 39 21.02 -28.48 29.94
C ASN A 39 19.57 -28.81 30.33
N SER A 40 19.21 -30.07 30.14
CA SER A 40 17.90 -30.68 30.37
C SER A 40 17.81 -31.11 31.82
N GLY A 41 16.68 -30.86 32.47
CA GLY A 41 16.47 -31.23 33.87
C GLY A 41 16.24 -32.73 34.07
N GLN A 42 16.66 -33.21 35.24
CA GLN A 42 16.07 -34.34 35.97
C GLN A 42 16.25 -34.07 37.48
N ASN A 43 15.15 -34.21 38.21
CA ASN A 43 15.01 -34.06 39.66
C ASN A 43 15.24 -35.40 40.38
N LEU A 44 15.30 -35.32 41.74
CA LEU A 44 15.21 -36.37 42.77
C LEU A 44 16.57 -36.97 43.18
N GLU A 45 17.02 -37.00 44.43
CA GLU A 45 16.36 -36.99 45.75
C GLU A 45 17.30 -36.50 46.87
N ASP A 46 16.70 -35.85 47.86
CA ASP A 46 16.97 -35.75 49.31
C ASP A 46 18.37 -36.03 49.90
N ASP A 47 18.89 -35.02 50.63
CA ASP A 47 19.40 -35.26 51.99
C ASP A 47 19.15 -34.03 52.88
N GLN A 48 18.42 -34.26 53.97
CA GLN A 48 18.19 -33.28 55.03
C GLN A 48 19.36 -33.36 56.01
N THR A 49 20.02 -32.23 56.29
CA THR A 49 20.53 -32.01 57.65
C THR A 49 20.43 -30.54 58.02
N GLN A 50 19.68 -30.32 59.10
CA GLN A 50 19.43 -29.05 59.74
C GLN A 50 20.73 -28.42 60.25
N SER A 51 20.87 -27.10 60.08
CA SER A 51 21.48 -26.25 61.10
C SER A 51 20.88 -24.86 61.01
N GLN A 52 20.04 -24.58 61.99
CA GLN A 52 19.57 -23.26 62.35
C GLN A 52 20.78 -22.36 62.63
N ASN A 53 20.87 -21.25 61.91
CA ASN A 53 21.42 -20.02 62.47
C ASN A 53 20.72 -18.84 61.81
N GLU A 54 19.48 -18.61 62.24
CA GLU A 54 18.82 -17.32 62.07
C GLU A 54 19.57 -16.26 62.87
N GLN A 55 20.66 -15.74 62.30
CA GLN A 55 21.07 -14.38 62.62
C GLN A 55 20.15 -13.45 61.85
N LYS A 56 19.00 -13.14 62.47
CA LYS A 56 18.20 -11.96 62.12
C LYS A 56 19.04 -10.72 62.45
N VAL A 57 19.99 -10.40 61.58
CA VAL A 57 20.55 -9.06 61.47
C VAL A 57 19.37 -8.22 61.01
N GLU A 58 18.75 -7.48 61.94
CA GLU A 58 17.85 -6.39 61.57
C GLU A 58 18.59 -5.55 60.54
N PRO A 59 18.08 -5.42 59.30
CA PRO A 59 18.81 -4.70 58.29
C PRO A 59 19.02 -3.29 58.83
N SER A 60 20.26 -2.82 58.77
CA SER A 60 20.59 -1.46 59.16
C SER A 60 19.62 -0.51 58.46
N SER A 61 19.24 0.61 59.10
CA SER A 61 18.37 1.62 58.47
C SER A 61 18.86 2.03 57.07
N ALA A 62 20.17 1.92 56.81
CA ALA A 62 20.77 2.16 55.50
C ALA A 62 20.48 1.03 54.49
N GLU A 63 20.48 -0.24 54.91
CA GLU A 63 20.21 -1.39 54.04
C GLU A 63 18.75 -1.43 53.58
N LYS A 64 17.79 -1.11 54.46
CA LYS A 64 16.36 -1.00 54.11
C LYS A 64 16.13 0.09 53.05
N ARG A 65 16.75 1.27 53.21
CA ARG A 65 16.70 2.36 52.23
C ARG A 65 17.30 1.98 50.88
N LEU A 66 18.44 1.31 50.88
CA LEU A 66 19.08 0.82 49.65
C LEU A 66 18.22 -0.22 48.94
N THR A 67 17.54 -1.11 49.66
CA THR A 67 16.62 -2.08 49.05
C THR A 67 15.38 -1.42 48.46
N GLU A 68 14.81 -0.41 49.13
CA GLU A 68 13.68 0.36 48.60
C GLU A 68 14.06 1.15 47.34
N GLU A 69 15.25 1.75 47.31
CA GLU A 69 15.77 2.45 46.12
C GLU A 69 16.02 1.47 44.97
N LYS A 70 16.56 0.29 45.22
CA LYS A 70 16.73 -0.76 44.20
C LYS A 70 15.40 -1.19 43.61
N VAL A 71 14.38 -1.45 44.44
CA VAL A 71 13.04 -1.83 43.96
C VAL A 71 12.43 -0.71 43.10
N LYS A 72 12.51 0.55 43.54
CA LYS A 72 12.03 1.70 42.76
C LYS A 72 12.75 1.83 41.41
N LEU A 73 14.08 1.64 41.39
CA LEU A 73 14.86 1.68 40.16
C LEU A 73 14.52 0.51 39.23
N GLU A 74 14.27 -0.68 39.77
CA GLU A 74 13.84 -1.85 38.98
C GLU A 74 12.45 -1.66 38.39
N GLU A 75 11.50 -1.07 39.14
CA GLU A 75 10.17 -0.71 38.64
C GLU A 75 10.26 0.34 37.54
N GLN A 76 11.05 1.40 37.73
CA GLN A 76 11.29 2.40 36.70
C GLN A 76 11.96 1.81 35.45
N LEU A 77 12.92 0.89 35.62
CA LEU A 77 13.53 0.18 34.50
C LEU A 77 12.51 -0.68 33.76
N LYS A 78 11.65 -1.42 34.48
CA LYS A 78 10.56 -2.20 33.86
C LYS A 78 9.62 -1.28 33.08
N GLU A 79 9.18 -0.18 33.67
CA GLU A 79 8.29 0.78 33.01
C GLU A 79 8.91 1.40 31.75
N VAL A 80 10.17 1.84 31.81
CA VAL A 80 10.89 2.43 30.68
C VAL A 80 11.16 1.39 29.60
N THR A 81 11.55 0.17 29.97
CA THR A 81 11.79 -0.90 28.99
C THR A 81 10.51 -1.32 28.29
N ASP A 82 9.37 -1.36 28.98
CA ASP A 82 8.08 -1.64 28.36
C ASP A 82 7.62 -0.52 27.44
N LYS A 83 7.77 0.75 27.86
CA LYS A 83 7.53 1.93 27.00
C LYS A 83 8.41 1.90 25.77
N TYR A 84 9.69 1.57 25.92
CA TYR A 84 10.65 1.49 24.83
C TYR A 84 10.30 0.37 23.85
N LYS A 85 10.00 -0.84 24.34
CA LYS A 85 9.56 -1.96 23.50
C LYS A 85 8.29 -1.63 22.72
N ARG A 86 7.32 -0.97 23.37
CA ARG A 86 6.09 -0.51 22.71
C ARG A 86 6.40 0.52 21.63
N ALA A 87 7.21 1.53 21.92
CA ALA A 87 7.61 2.54 20.95
C ALA A 87 8.34 1.92 19.74
N LEU A 88 9.19 0.92 19.95
CA LEU A 88 9.84 0.17 18.87
C LEU A 88 8.82 -0.59 18.01
N ALA A 89 7.85 -1.26 18.65
CA ALA A 89 6.79 -1.98 17.94
C ALA A 89 5.93 -1.02 17.11
N ASP A 90 5.54 0.13 17.67
CA ASP A 90 4.77 1.15 16.97
C ASP A 90 5.55 1.73 15.78
N ALA A 91 6.85 1.98 15.94
CA ALA A 91 7.71 2.45 14.86
C ALA A 91 7.81 1.44 13.71
N GLU A 92 7.97 0.14 14.02
CA GLU A 92 8.02 -0.90 12.99
C GLU A 92 6.66 -1.07 12.29
N ASN A 93 5.54 -1.01 13.02
CA ASN A 93 4.21 -1.04 12.45
C ASN A 93 3.96 0.12 11.48
N VAL A 94 4.39 1.34 11.85
CA VAL A 94 4.30 2.52 10.98
C VAL A 94 5.20 2.35 9.76
N ARG A 95 6.43 1.83 9.92
CA ARG A 95 7.33 1.57 8.80
C ARG A 95 6.73 0.60 7.79
N GLN A 96 6.20 -0.53 8.26
CA GLN A 96 5.56 -1.55 7.40
C GLN A 96 4.30 -1.01 6.71
N ARG A 97 3.46 -0.26 7.45
CA ARG A 97 2.27 0.39 6.86
C ARG A 97 2.66 1.39 5.78
N SER A 98 3.69 2.20 6.03
CA SER A 98 4.14 3.23 5.09
C SER A 98 4.69 2.60 3.81
N GLN A 99 5.42 1.48 3.92
CA GLN A 99 5.90 0.73 2.75
C GLN A 99 4.74 0.23 1.88
N LYS A 100 3.73 -0.39 2.49
CA LYS A 100 2.52 -0.84 1.78
C LYS A 100 1.81 0.31 1.08
N LEU A 101 1.61 1.44 1.75
CA LEU A 101 1.00 2.63 1.14
C LEU A 101 1.81 3.19 -0.03
N VAL A 102 3.15 3.17 0.06
CA VAL A 102 4.02 3.59 -1.04
C VAL A 102 3.94 2.62 -2.23
N GLU A 103 3.87 1.31 -1.98
CA GLU A 103 3.69 0.30 -3.01
C GLU A 103 2.33 0.43 -3.69
N GLU A 104 1.25 0.57 -2.92
CA GLU A 104 -0.10 0.80 -3.43
C GLU A 104 -0.19 2.11 -4.23
N ALA A 105 0.40 3.20 -3.73
CA ALA A 105 0.44 4.47 -4.44
C ALA A 105 1.19 4.37 -5.78
N LYS A 106 2.25 3.54 -5.86
CA LYS A 106 2.96 3.29 -7.13
C LYS A 106 2.11 2.48 -8.11
N LEU A 107 1.44 1.44 -7.64
CA LEU A 107 0.63 0.56 -8.48
C LEU A 107 -0.66 1.24 -8.97
N TYR A 108 -1.31 2.03 -8.11
CA TYR A 108 -2.61 2.63 -8.38
C TYR A 108 -2.56 4.16 -8.60
N GLY A 109 -1.38 4.77 -8.61
CA GLY A 109 -1.23 6.21 -8.85
C GLY A 109 -1.72 6.66 -10.23
N ILE A 110 -1.71 5.76 -11.22
CA ILE A 110 -2.20 6.01 -12.59
C ILE A 110 -3.72 5.79 -12.73
N GLN A 111 -4.43 5.45 -11.66
CA GLN A 111 -5.83 5.02 -11.72
C GLN A 111 -6.75 6.07 -12.34
N SER A 112 -6.63 7.35 -11.95
CA SER A 112 -7.43 8.45 -12.50
C SER A 112 -7.16 8.65 -13.98
N PHE A 113 -5.88 8.70 -14.37
CA PHE A 113 -5.46 8.80 -15.76
C PHE A 113 -6.01 7.65 -16.62
N CYS A 114 -5.94 6.41 -16.11
CA CYS A 114 -6.52 5.26 -16.79
C CYS A 114 -8.03 5.41 -16.98
N LYS A 115 -8.76 5.89 -15.96
CA LYS A 115 -10.22 6.08 -16.03
C LYS A 115 -10.61 7.05 -17.15
N ASP A 116 -9.92 8.18 -17.27
CA ASP A 116 -10.16 9.17 -18.33
C ASP A 116 -9.86 8.58 -19.71
N LEU A 117 -8.78 7.78 -19.82
CA LEU A 117 -8.40 7.14 -21.08
C LEU A 117 -9.38 6.02 -21.52
N LEU A 118 -10.11 5.41 -20.58
CA LEU A 118 -11.17 4.46 -20.92
C LEU A 118 -12.33 5.13 -21.65
N GLU A 119 -12.64 6.39 -21.37
CA GLU A 119 -13.69 7.13 -22.08
C GLU A 119 -13.31 7.34 -23.55
N VAL A 120 -12.03 7.63 -23.81
CA VAL A 120 -11.49 7.71 -25.17
C VAL A 120 -11.57 6.38 -25.89
N ALA A 121 -11.21 5.28 -25.21
CA ALA A 121 -11.33 3.93 -25.77
C ALA A 121 -12.78 3.58 -26.14
N ASP A 122 -13.74 3.93 -25.30
CA ASP A 122 -15.17 3.70 -25.60
C ASP A 122 -15.65 4.51 -26.80
N ILE A 123 -15.16 5.75 -26.96
CA ILE A 123 -15.50 6.59 -28.12
C ILE A 123 -14.93 5.98 -29.40
N LEU A 124 -13.71 5.43 -29.36
CA LEU A 124 -13.10 4.74 -30.50
C LEU A 124 -13.91 3.48 -30.88
N GLU A 125 -14.34 2.68 -29.91
CA GLU A 125 -15.17 1.49 -30.14
C GLU A 125 -16.54 1.88 -30.74
N LYS A 126 -17.17 2.94 -30.23
CA LYS A 126 -18.40 3.48 -30.85
C LYS A 126 -18.17 4.01 -32.26
N ALA A 127 -17.03 4.64 -32.52
CA ALA A 127 -16.70 5.15 -33.84
C ALA A 127 -16.54 4.00 -34.85
N THR A 128 -15.88 2.91 -34.46
CA THR A 128 -15.73 1.71 -35.32
C THR A 128 -17.05 0.95 -35.48
N GLU A 129 -17.95 0.97 -34.50
CA GLU A 129 -19.29 0.39 -34.62
C GLU A 129 -20.25 1.23 -35.48
N SER A 130 -20.07 2.56 -35.50
CA SER A 130 -20.97 3.48 -36.21
C SER A 130 -20.85 3.40 -37.74
N VAL A 131 -19.75 2.87 -38.27
CA VAL A 131 -19.53 2.75 -39.71
C VAL A 131 -20.23 1.48 -40.22
N PRO A 132 -21.24 1.60 -41.12
CA PRO A 132 -21.91 0.44 -41.67
C PRO A 132 -20.92 -0.44 -42.46
N LYS A 133 -20.87 -1.73 -42.13
CA LYS A 133 -19.96 -2.68 -42.79
C LYS A 133 -20.15 -2.75 -44.31
N GLU A 134 -21.36 -2.45 -44.78
CA GLU A 134 -21.71 -2.45 -46.21
C GLU A 134 -21.10 -1.28 -46.99
N GLU A 135 -20.73 -0.19 -46.31
CA GLU A 135 -20.10 0.98 -46.91
C GLU A 135 -18.56 0.87 -46.94
N ILE A 136 -18.00 -0.09 -46.21
CA ILE A 136 -16.56 -0.42 -46.19
C ILE A 136 -16.22 -1.28 -47.42
N LYS A 137 -16.42 -0.72 -48.61
CA LYS A 137 -16.13 -1.34 -49.90
C LYS A 137 -14.98 -0.62 -50.60
N ASP A 138 -14.37 -1.29 -51.57
CA ASP A 138 -13.32 -0.70 -52.41
C ASP A 138 -13.82 0.47 -53.28
N GLU A 139 -15.15 0.64 -53.38
CA GLU A 139 -15.81 1.79 -54.01
C GLU A 139 -15.46 3.12 -53.32
N ASN A 140 -15.20 3.10 -52.00
CA ASN A 140 -14.79 4.28 -51.22
C ASN A 140 -13.46 4.01 -50.49
N PRO A 141 -12.32 4.06 -51.19
CA PRO A 141 -11.01 3.70 -50.63
C PRO A 141 -10.58 4.60 -49.46
N HIS A 142 -11.02 5.87 -49.45
CA HIS A 142 -10.73 6.80 -48.36
C HIS A 142 -11.42 6.42 -47.05
N LEU A 143 -12.68 5.98 -47.11
CA LEU A 143 -13.43 5.54 -45.93
C LEU A 143 -12.83 4.25 -45.36
N LYS A 144 -12.51 3.30 -46.24
CA LYS A 144 -11.84 2.04 -45.87
C LYS A 144 -10.52 2.28 -45.16
N SER A 145 -9.66 3.13 -45.74
CA SER A 145 -8.36 3.46 -45.14
C SER A 145 -8.48 4.17 -43.79
N LEU A 146 -9.47 5.06 -43.64
CA LEU A 146 -9.75 5.71 -42.36
C LEU A 146 -10.21 4.70 -41.30
N TYR A 147 -11.15 3.82 -41.66
CA TYR A 147 -11.65 2.76 -40.77
C TYR A 147 -10.51 1.84 -40.30
N GLU A 148 -9.66 1.38 -41.22
CA GLU A 148 -8.49 0.58 -40.90
C GLU A 148 -7.54 1.31 -39.93
N GLY A 149 -7.31 2.61 -40.13
CA GLY A 149 -6.53 3.45 -39.22
C GLY A 149 -7.12 3.56 -37.81
N LEU A 150 -8.45 3.67 -37.70
CA LEU A 150 -9.15 3.65 -36.41
C LEU A 150 -8.99 2.30 -35.71
N VAL A 151 -9.22 1.19 -36.41
CA VAL A 151 -9.05 -0.17 -35.88
C VAL A 151 -7.61 -0.41 -35.42
N MET A 152 -6.62 0.04 -36.19
CA MET A 152 -5.21 -0.03 -35.77
C MET A 152 -4.95 0.74 -34.48
N THR A 153 -5.53 1.94 -34.34
CA THR A 153 -5.40 2.77 -33.14
C THR A 153 -6.05 2.09 -31.93
N GLU A 154 -7.23 1.49 -32.10
CA GLU A 154 -7.90 0.71 -31.07
C GLU A 154 -7.04 -0.49 -30.61
N VAL A 155 -6.45 -1.23 -31.56
CA VAL A 155 -5.55 -2.34 -31.21
C VAL A 155 -4.31 -1.85 -30.44
N GLN A 156 -3.76 -0.69 -30.80
CA GLN A 156 -2.62 -0.11 -30.09
C GLN A 156 -2.98 0.34 -28.67
N ILE A 157 -4.13 0.99 -28.46
CA ILE A 157 -4.55 1.40 -27.12
C ILE A 157 -4.76 0.19 -26.20
N GLN A 158 -5.36 -0.89 -26.73
CA GLN A 158 -5.55 -2.14 -25.99
C GLN A 158 -4.21 -2.83 -25.64
N LYS A 159 -3.20 -2.75 -26.51
CA LYS A 159 -1.84 -3.22 -26.19
C LYS A 159 -1.20 -2.41 -25.07
N VAL A 160 -1.34 -1.09 -25.10
CA VAL A 160 -0.83 -0.20 -24.05
C VAL A 160 -1.53 -0.49 -22.71
N PHE A 161 -2.84 -0.67 -22.71
CA PHE A 161 -3.61 -1.06 -21.52
C PHE A 161 -3.05 -2.34 -20.89
N LYS A 162 -2.91 -3.41 -21.67
CA LYS A 162 -2.36 -4.69 -21.18
C LYS A 162 -0.94 -4.53 -20.60
N LYS A 163 -0.09 -3.72 -21.24
CA LYS A 163 1.28 -3.45 -20.77
C LYS A 163 1.30 -2.78 -19.40
N HIS A 164 0.33 -1.92 -19.11
CA HIS A 164 0.20 -1.20 -17.84
C HIS A 164 -0.73 -1.90 -16.83
N GLY A 165 -1.08 -3.17 -17.07
CA GLY A 165 -1.87 -3.97 -16.11
C GLY A 165 -3.37 -3.68 -16.13
N LEU A 166 -3.88 -2.99 -17.15
CA LEU A 166 -5.31 -2.86 -17.43
C LEU A 166 -5.79 -4.10 -18.21
N LEU A 167 -6.76 -4.80 -17.65
CA LEU A 167 -7.38 -5.98 -18.22
C LEU A 167 -8.84 -5.68 -18.58
N ARG A 168 -9.22 -6.00 -19.82
CA ARG A 168 -10.60 -5.89 -20.34
C ARG A 168 -11.46 -6.99 -19.72
N LEU A 169 -12.62 -6.62 -19.19
CA LEU A 169 -13.65 -7.54 -18.68
C LEU A 169 -14.79 -7.60 -19.69
N ASP A 170 -14.91 -8.74 -20.37
CA ASP A 170 -15.99 -9.03 -21.31
C ASP A 170 -16.72 -10.32 -20.89
N PRO A 171 -17.59 -10.25 -19.87
CA PRO A 171 -18.12 -11.41 -19.17
C PRO A 171 -19.36 -12.05 -19.84
N VAL A 172 -19.48 -12.02 -21.18
CA VAL A 172 -20.61 -12.64 -21.87
C VAL A 172 -20.66 -14.14 -21.57
N GLY A 173 -21.78 -14.63 -21.02
CA GLY A 173 -21.96 -16.03 -20.65
C GLY A 173 -21.31 -16.43 -19.32
N ALA A 174 -20.64 -15.52 -18.61
CA ALA A 174 -20.15 -15.77 -17.26
C ALA A 174 -21.27 -15.55 -16.21
N LYS A 175 -21.09 -16.13 -15.02
CA LYS A 175 -21.97 -15.87 -13.88
C LYS A 175 -21.83 -14.40 -13.44
N PHE A 176 -22.95 -13.80 -13.05
CA PHE A 176 -22.95 -12.45 -12.52
C PHE A 176 -22.14 -12.37 -11.22
N ASP A 177 -21.33 -11.31 -11.09
CA ASP A 177 -20.49 -11.04 -9.92
C ASP A 177 -20.65 -9.56 -9.55
N PRO A 178 -21.25 -9.24 -8.40
CA PRO A 178 -21.45 -7.85 -7.96
C PRO A 178 -20.16 -7.03 -7.80
N TYR A 179 -18.98 -7.65 -7.66
CA TYR A 179 -17.71 -6.94 -7.50
C TYR A 179 -17.11 -6.48 -8.83
N GLU A 180 -17.50 -7.11 -9.94
CA GLU A 180 -16.94 -6.86 -11.28
C GLU A 180 -17.99 -6.36 -12.29
N HIS A 181 -19.28 -6.57 -11.99
CA HIS A 181 -20.39 -6.36 -12.90
C HIS A 181 -21.48 -5.48 -12.28
N GLU A 182 -22.06 -4.61 -13.10
CA GLU A 182 -23.22 -3.79 -12.74
C GLU A 182 -24.38 -4.15 -13.68
N ALA A 183 -25.45 -4.70 -13.10
CA ALA A 183 -26.61 -5.14 -13.87
C ALA A 183 -27.51 -3.96 -14.21
N LEU A 184 -27.65 -3.65 -15.51
CA LEU A 184 -28.53 -2.57 -15.99
C LEU A 184 -29.98 -3.02 -16.11
N PHE A 185 -30.20 -4.25 -16.58
CA PHE A 185 -31.53 -4.80 -16.79
C PHE A 185 -31.51 -6.33 -16.73
N HIS A 186 -32.71 -6.87 -16.56
CA HIS A 186 -32.98 -8.31 -16.60
C HIS A 186 -33.75 -8.64 -17.86
N ALA A 187 -33.32 -9.65 -18.61
CA ALA A 187 -33.99 -10.09 -19.83
C ALA A 187 -34.27 -11.60 -19.77
N PRO A 188 -35.48 -12.05 -20.13
CA PRO A 188 -35.75 -13.47 -20.32
C PRO A 188 -34.99 -13.93 -21.58
N MET A 189 -34.21 -15.00 -21.46
CA MET A 189 -33.49 -15.59 -22.59
C MET A 189 -33.61 -17.10 -22.52
N GLU A 190 -34.25 -17.70 -23.52
CA GLU A 190 -34.41 -19.14 -23.61
C GLU A 190 -33.04 -19.82 -23.81
N GLY A 191 -32.77 -20.86 -23.04
CA GLY A 191 -31.56 -21.69 -23.19
C GLY A 191 -30.30 -21.20 -22.45
N LYS A 192 -30.37 -20.13 -21.64
CA LYS A 192 -29.27 -19.73 -20.73
C LYS A 192 -29.67 -19.87 -19.27
N GLU A 193 -28.70 -20.18 -18.42
CA GLU A 193 -28.91 -20.31 -16.98
C GLU A 193 -29.31 -18.94 -16.36
N PRO A 194 -30.27 -18.91 -15.43
CA PRO A 194 -30.61 -17.71 -14.67
C PRO A 194 -29.41 -17.17 -13.88
N GLY A 195 -29.27 -15.85 -13.80
CA GLY A 195 -28.13 -15.22 -13.11
C GLY A 195 -26.83 -15.20 -13.93
N THR A 196 -26.87 -15.62 -15.19
CA THR A 196 -25.75 -15.51 -16.14
C THR A 196 -25.84 -14.20 -16.92
N ILE A 197 -24.71 -13.69 -17.41
CA ILE A 197 -24.66 -12.47 -18.20
C ILE A 197 -25.10 -12.76 -19.64
N ALA A 198 -26.20 -12.13 -20.05
CA ALA A 198 -26.80 -12.25 -21.37
C ALA A 198 -26.06 -11.42 -22.42
N LEU A 199 -25.80 -10.15 -22.10
CA LEU A 199 -25.24 -9.13 -22.98
C LEU A 199 -24.35 -8.19 -22.15
N VAL A 200 -23.26 -7.72 -22.73
CA VAL A 200 -22.44 -6.64 -22.19
C VAL A 200 -22.77 -5.38 -22.98
N SER A 201 -23.32 -4.37 -22.31
CA SER A 201 -23.62 -3.06 -22.90
C SER A 201 -22.39 -2.15 -22.89
N LYS A 202 -21.59 -2.24 -21.83
CA LYS A 202 -20.33 -1.51 -21.70
C LYS A 202 -19.29 -2.39 -21.04
N ILE A 203 -18.13 -2.48 -21.68
CA ILE A 203 -17.02 -3.31 -21.21
C ILE A 203 -16.40 -2.76 -19.93
N GLY A 204 -16.10 -3.66 -19.00
CA GLY A 204 -15.43 -3.35 -17.74
C GLY A 204 -13.91 -3.39 -17.86
N TYR A 205 -13.20 -2.83 -16.88
CA TYR A 205 -11.74 -2.89 -16.82
C TYR A 205 -11.24 -3.06 -15.38
N LYS A 206 -10.17 -3.87 -15.22
CA LYS A 206 -9.44 -4.06 -13.95
C LYS A 206 -8.02 -3.55 -14.07
N LEU A 207 -7.53 -2.84 -13.06
CA LEU A 207 -6.13 -2.42 -12.93
C LEU A 207 -5.47 -3.27 -11.85
N HIS A 208 -4.46 -4.07 -12.21
CA HIS A 208 -3.71 -4.90 -11.26
C HIS A 208 -4.62 -5.69 -10.28
N GLY A 209 -5.69 -6.30 -10.81
CA GLY A 209 -6.65 -7.10 -10.03
C GLY A 209 -7.78 -6.30 -9.36
N ARG A 210 -7.69 -4.97 -9.27
CA ARG A 210 -8.75 -4.11 -8.72
C ARG A 210 -9.69 -3.62 -9.82
N THR A 211 -11.00 -3.72 -9.62
CA THR A 211 -12.00 -3.19 -10.56
C THR A 211 -11.87 -1.67 -10.65
N LEU A 212 -11.58 -1.16 -11.85
CA LEU A 212 -11.52 0.27 -12.15
C LEU A 212 -12.88 0.79 -12.62
N ARG A 213 -13.51 0.01 -13.50
CA ARG A 213 -14.84 0.26 -14.03
C ARG A 213 -15.56 -1.08 -14.17
N PRO A 214 -16.74 -1.26 -13.55
CA PRO A 214 -17.50 -2.49 -13.71
C PRO A 214 -17.99 -2.64 -15.16
N ALA A 215 -18.20 -3.87 -15.61
CA ALA A 215 -18.89 -4.10 -16.88
C ALA A 215 -20.39 -3.87 -16.67
N LEU A 216 -21.01 -3.08 -17.55
CA LEU A 216 -22.45 -2.88 -17.55
C LEU A 216 -23.09 -4.01 -18.33
N VAL A 217 -23.91 -4.81 -17.66
CA VAL A 217 -24.41 -6.09 -18.20
C VAL A 217 -25.92 -6.23 -18.08
N GLY A 218 -26.51 -6.99 -19.01
CA GLY A 218 -27.85 -7.54 -18.87
C GLY A 218 -27.78 -8.95 -18.29
N VAL A 219 -28.57 -9.23 -17.25
CA VAL A 219 -28.57 -10.55 -16.57
C VAL A 219 -29.79 -11.35 -16.99
N VAL A 220 -29.61 -12.65 -17.25
CA VAL A 220 -30.70 -13.57 -17.58
C VAL A 220 -31.60 -13.73 -16.36
N LYS A 221 -32.90 -13.49 -16.54
CA LYS A 221 -33.93 -13.79 -15.54
C LYS A 221 -34.56 -15.14 -15.88
N ASP A 222 -35.00 -15.85 -14.85
CA ASP A 222 -35.95 -16.95 -15.01
C ASP A 222 -37.15 -16.49 -15.86
N PRO A 223 -37.63 -17.34 -16.80
CA PRO A 223 -38.81 -17.05 -17.62
C PRO A 223 -40.08 -16.84 -16.78
#